data_AF-A0A2V8F9R1-F1
#
_entry.id   AF-A0A2V8F9R1-F1
#
_cell.length_a   1.000
_cell.length_b   1.000
_cell.length_c   1.000
_cell.angle_alpha   90.00
_cell.angle_beta   90.00
_cell.angle_gamma   90.00
#
_symmetry.space_group_name_H-M   'P 1'
#
loop_
_entity.id
_entity.type
_entity.pdbx_description
1 polymer ?
#
loop_
_entity_poly.entity_id
_entity_poly.type
_entity_poly.pdbx_seq_one_letter_code
_entity_poly.pdbx_strand_id
1 'polypeptide(L)'
;MRMSHRLVGAVCAALVIVGAAAWLSSPVARAGSDDISGTIRSAAGPEAGVWVIAETNDLETKFAKIVVTDNAGKFLIPDLPAASYQVWVRGYGLADSDKKRARPGDTVSFTARAAASPQAAAQIYPSNYWYSLLQIPEAHEFPGTGQGGNGIAPGMLTQAHWIDRLKDGCELCHQLGNKATREMPMLDATKFESTEAAWAHRIAASNSGPLMQNTLGRLGSKRALAMYADWSDQVKGGQVPLPPPRPQGKERNVVLTMWSWGSARTVVHDEVATDKRNPNLYANGPIYGLGGSAFVLLDPKTHRTRMVDMVTRVPMKFQGDEYRTANANVPSLYWGNDPNPGTPASGHNPMMDDKGRVWLTQVIRPGTDNPDWCKSGSDHPSAKYFPIAQNNIRRQLSYYDSKSGKFVLIDTCYGTHHLQFGNDDTLWLSGDTNVIGWLNTKKFDQGGDERASQGWCPTVLDTNGDGKITRPWNEPGAPVDPAKDTRITSFNYGIISNPKDGSVWAGKPGPMPGSLIRMELGTNL
;
A
#
# COMPACT_ATOMS: atom_id res chain seq x y z
N MET A 1 2.73 -58.12 -57.70
CA MET A 1 2.32 -57.79 -56.33
C MET A 1 2.09 -56.28 -56.21
N ARG A 2 0.89 -55.81 -56.54
CA ARG A 2 0.47 -54.41 -56.31
C ARG A 2 -0.07 -54.34 -54.87
N MET A 3 0.83 -54.31 -53.89
CA MET A 3 0.45 -53.87 -52.54
C MET A 3 0.22 -52.36 -52.60
N SER A 4 -0.96 -51.98 -52.18
CA SER A 4 -1.67 -50.79 -52.60
C SER A 4 -1.13 -49.53 -51.93
N HIS A 5 -0.97 -48.45 -52.71
CA HIS A 5 -0.77 -47.09 -52.19
C HIS A 5 -1.86 -46.66 -51.19
N ARG A 6 -3.00 -47.37 -51.14
CA ARG A 6 -4.06 -47.23 -50.14
C ARG A 6 -3.63 -47.65 -48.72
N LEU A 7 -2.75 -48.64 -48.57
CA LEU A 7 -2.28 -49.11 -47.26
C LEU A 7 -1.32 -48.10 -46.63
N VAL A 8 -0.41 -47.52 -47.43
CA VAL A 8 0.56 -46.51 -46.98
C VAL A 8 -0.15 -45.20 -46.63
N GLY A 9 -1.15 -44.78 -47.42
CA GLY A 9 -1.97 -43.60 -47.12
C GLY A 9 -2.80 -43.74 -45.83
N ALA A 10 -3.34 -44.94 -45.57
CA ALA A 10 -4.10 -45.21 -44.34
C ALA A 10 -3.21 -45.21 -43.09
N VAL A 11 -1.99 -45.72 -43.18
CA VAL A 11 -1.02 -45.70 -42.06
C VAL A 11 -0.52 -44.29 -41.77
N CYS A 12 -0.24 -43.48 -42.79
CA CYS A 12 0.14 -42.08 -42.59
C CYS A 12 -1.01 -41.23 -42.03
N ALA A 13 -2.25 -41.43 -42.46
CA ALA A 13 -3.41 -40.75 -41.91
C ALA A 13 -3.66 -41.16 -40.43
N ALA A 14 -3.51 -42.44 -40.09
CA ALA A 14 -3.62 -42.91 -38.71
C ALA A 14 -2.52 -42.32 -37.80
N LEU A 15 -1.27 -42.22 -38.29
CA LEU A 15 -0.16 -41.62 -37.54
C LEU A 15 -0.34 -40.11 -37.32
N VAL A 16 -0.90 -39.39 -38.29
CA VAL A 16 -1.22 -37.96 -38.14
C VAL A 16 -2.40 -37.74 -37.19
N ILE A 17 -3.41 -38.62 -37.20
CA ILE A 17 -4.55 -38.54 -36.26
C ILE A 17 -4.10 -38.88 -34.82
N VAL A 18 -3.25 -39.88 -34.64
CA VAL A 18 -2.69 -40.24 -33.32
C VAL A 18 -1.71 -39.16 -32.83
N GLY A 19 -0.90 -38.58 -33.72
CA GLY A 19 -0.05 -37.44 -33.41
C GLY A 19 -0.85 -36.19 -33.04
N ALA A 20 -1.94 -35.87 -33.76
CA ALA A 20 -2.83 -34.76 -33.44
C ALA A 20 -3.58 -34.98 -32.11
N ALA A 21 -3.98 -36.21 -31.80
CA ALA A 21 -4.59 -36.56 -30.51
C ALA A 21 -3.60 -36.42 -29.33
N ALA A 22 -2.32 -36.71 -29.55
CA ALA A 22 -1.25 -36.51 -28.57
C ALA A 22 -0.85 -35.03 -28.37
N TRP A 23 -1.07 -34.16 -29.37
CA TRP A 23 -0.87 -32.71 -29.24
C TRP A 23 -2.10 -31.96 -28.71
N LEU A 24 -3.31 -32.50 -28.89
CA LEU A 24 -4.55 -32.00 -28.28
C LEU A 24 -4.73 -32.44 -26.83
N SER A 25 -4.02 -33.47 -26.39
CA SER A 25 -3.89 -33.83 -24.98
C SER A 25 -2.70 -33.09 -24.37
N SER A 26 -2.89 -31.78 -24.13
CA SER A 26 -2.09 -31.13 -23.10
C SER A 26 -2.20 -32.01 -21.84
N PRO A 27 -1.09 -32.44 -21.22
CA PRO A 27 -1.19 -33.20 -19.99
C PRO A 27 -1.98 -32.34 -19.03
N VAL A 28 -3.17 -32.82 -18.66
CA VAL A 28 -3.87 -32.28 -17.49
C VAL A 28 -2.86 -32.48 -16.37
N ALA A 29 -2.31 -31.39 -15.84
CA ALA A 29 -1.41 -31.44 -14.71
C ALA A 29 -2.07 -32.34 -13.67
N ARG A 30 -1.50 -33.53 -13.45
CA ARG A 30 -2.04 -34.47 -12.50
C ARG A 30 -1.74 -33.87 -11.13
N ALA A 31 -2.78 -33.70 -10.33
CA ALA A 31 -2.65 -33.16 -8.98
C ALA A 31 -1.51 -33.88 -8.25
N GLY A 32 -0.55 -33.11 -7.74
CA GLY A 32 0.52 -33.57 -6.88
C GLY A 32 -0.01 -34.04 -5.53
N SER A 33 0.87 -34.67 -4.74
CA SER A 33 0.54 -35.09 -3.36
C SER A 33 0.31 -33.91 -2.41
N ASP A 34 0.78 -32.73 -2.79
CA ASP A 34 0.68 -31.46 -2.08
C ASP A 34 -0.44 -30.54 -2.63
N ASP A 35 -1.27 -31.05 -3.54
CA ASP A 35 -2.35 -30.26 -4.13
C ASP A 35 -3.73 -30.64 -3.57
N ILE A 36 -4.68 -29.71 -3.58
CA ILE A 36 -6.12 -30.05 -3.47
C ILE A 36 -6.76 -29.80 -4.82
N SER A 37 -7.43 -30.79 -5.39
CA SER A 37 -8.13 -30.66 -6.67
C SER A 37 -9.62 -30.86 -6.52
N GLY A 38 -10.38 -30.48 -7.55
CA GLY A 38 -11.81 -30.74 -7.51
C GLY A 38 -12.60 -30.17 -8.67
N THR A 39 -13.92 -30.30 -8.53
CA THR A 39 -14.89 -29.78 -9.50
C THR A 39 -16.04 -29.05 -8.82
N ILE A 40 -16.60 -28.07 -9.52
CA ILE A 40 -17.71 -27.24 -9.04
C ILE A 40 -18.79 -27.22 -10.12
N ARG A 41 -20.01 -27.53 -9.69
CA ARG A 41 -21.20 -27.51 -10.54
C ARG A 41 -22.34 -26.78 -9.87
N SER A 42 -23.29 -26.29 -10.65
CA SER A 42 -24.59 -25.82 -10.21
C SER A 42 -25.69 -26.51 -11.00
N ALA A 43 -26.95 -26.11 -10.77
CA ALA A 43 -28.07 -26.54 -11.59
C ALA A 43 -27.91 -26.17 -13.08
N ALA A 44 -27.11 -25.14 -13.40
CA ALA A 44 -26.85 -24.70 -14.77
C ALA A 44 -25.67 -25.44 -15.44
N GLY A 45 -24.97 -26.33 -14.72
CA GLY A 45 -23.80 -27.06 -15.23
C GLY A 45 -22.51 -26.67 -14.50
N PRO A 46 -21.33 -26.82 -15.14
CA PRO A 46 -20.06 -26.44 -14.54
C PRO A 46 -19.97 -24.94 -14.22
N GLU A 47 -19.43 -24.58 -13.06
CA GLU A 47 -19.26 -23.19 -12.65
C GLU A 47 -17.84 -22.69 -12.96
N ALA A 48 -17.73 -21.90 -14.03
CA ALA A 48 -16.47 -21.31 -14.44
C ALA A 48 -16.24 -19.93 -13.80
N GLY A 49 -14.97 -19.57 -13.57
CA GLY A 49 -14.61 -18.25 -13.06
C GLY A 49 -15.07 -17.99 -11.63
N VAL A 50 -15.10 -19.02 -10.77
CA VAL A 50 -15.41 -18.88 -9.34
C VAL A 50 -14.14 -19.17 -8.52
N TRP A 51 -14.00 -18.49 -7.38
CA TRP A 51 -12.86 -18.65 -6.48
C TRP A 51 -13.05 -19.87 -5.59
N VAL A 52 -12.01 -20.69 -5.49
CA VAL A 52 -11.91 -21.77 -4.51
C VAL A 52 -10.87 -21.37 -3.48
N ILE A 53 -11.29 -21.34 -2.23
CA ILE A 53 -10.52 -20.79 -1.12
C ILE A 53 -10.22 -21.94 -0.16
N ALA A 54 -8.95 -22.26 0.02
CA ALA A 54 -8.48 -23.13 1.09
C ALA A 54 -7.88 -22.28 2.20
N GLU A 55 -8.48 -22.29 3.40
CA GLU A 55 -7.97 -21.55 4.56
C GLU A 55 -7.63 -22.50 5.72
N THR A 56 -6.60 -22.15 6.50
CA THR A 56 -6.19 -22.90 7.68
C THR A 56 -5.65 -21.97 8.78
N ASN A 57 -5.83 -22.41 10.04
CA ASN A 57 -5.17 -21.85 11.22
C ASN A 57 -4.21 -22.87 11.87
N ASP A 58 -3.92 -23.99 11.18
CA ASP A 58 -3.03 -25.04 11.70
C ASP A 58 -1.54 -24.63 11.57
N LEU A 59 -1.26 -23.58 10.80
CA LEU A 59 0.07 -22.96 10.66
C LEU A 59 0.26 -21.84 11.69
N GLU A 60 1.50 -21.40 11.90
CA GLU A 60 1.81 -20.34 12.89
C GLU A 60 1.11 -19.00 12.60
N THR A 61 0.79 -18.76 11.32
CA THR A 61 -0.12 -17.68 10.94
C THR A 61 -1.30 -18.19 10.14
N LYS A 62 -2.42 -17.47 10.22
CA LYS A 62 -3.59 -17.72 9.38
C LYS A 62 -3.17 -17.66 7.91
N PHE A 63 -3.46 -18.74 7.20
CA PHE A 63 -3.07 -18.94 5.82
C PHE A 63 -4.29 -19.16 4.96
N ALA A 64 -4.28 -18.61 3.75
CA ALA A 64 -5.23 -18.96 2.70
C ALA A 64 -4.54 -19.08 1.35
N LYS A 65 -5.01 -20.02 0.52
CA LYS A 65 -4.65 -20.10 -0.90
C LYS A 65 -5.93 -20.11 -1.74
N ILE A 66 -5.95 -19.26 -2.77
CA ILE A 66 -7.13 -19.00 -3.60
C ILE A 66 -6.78 -19.25 -5.07
N VAL A 67 -7.63 -20.02 -5.74
CA VAL A 67 -7.53 -20.29 -7.19
C VAL A 67 -8.87 -20.03 -7.86
N VAL A 68 -8.90 -20.09 -9.19
CA VAL A 68 -10.12 -19.87 -9.97
C VAL A 68 -10.43 -21.08 -10.83
N THR A 69 -11.71 -21.43 -10.96
CA THR A 69 -12.14 -22.56 -11.80
C THR A 69 -12.02 -22.29 -13.30
N ASP A 70 -11.71 -23.35 -14.05
CA ASP A 70 -11.71 -23.36 -15.52
C ASP A 70 -13.12 -23.42 -16.13
N ASN A 71 -13.21 -23.52 -17.47
CA ASN A 71 -14.49 -23.64 -18.20
C ASN A 71 -15.29 -24.90 -17.85
N ALA A 72 -14.63 -25.96 -17.38
CA ALA A 72 -15.24 -27.21 -16.96
C ALA A 72 -15.54 -27.24 -15.46
N GLY A 73 -15.42 -26.11 -14.76
CA GLY A 73 -15.62 -25.99 -13.32
C GLY A 73 -14.57 -26.71 -12.50
N LYS A 74 -13.42 -27.06 -13.09
CA LYS A 74 -12.32 -27.74 -12.40
C LYS A 74 -11.39 -26.73 -11.76
N PHE A 75 -10.77 -27.12 -10.66
CA PHE A 75 -9.73 -26.33 -10.00
C PHE A 75 -8.61 -27.23 -9.47
N LEU A 76 -7.45 -26.60 -9.25
CA LEU A 76 -6.30 -27.16 -8.58
C LEU A 76 -5.73 -26.08 -7.66
N ILE A 77 -5.62 -26.35 -6.36
CA ILE A 77 -4.93 -25.51 -5.38
C ILE A 77 -3.56 -26.12 -5.17
N PRO A 78 -2.49 -25.54 -5.73
CA PRO A 78 -1.18 -26.18 -5.77
C PRO A 78 -0.36 -25.91 -4.51
N ASP A 79 0.69 -26.70 -4.28
CA ASP A 79 1.78 -26.45 -3.33
C ASP A 79 1.29 -26.07 -1.91
N LEU A 80 0.35 -26.85 -1.36
CA LEU A 80 -0.19 -26.61 -0.03
C LEU A 80 0.70 -27.23 1.05
N PRO A 81 1.04 -26.47 2.10
CA PRO A 81 1.66 -27.02 3.30
C PRO A 81 0.85 -28.18 3.89
N ALA A 82 1.53 -29.10 4.57
CA ALA A 82 0.87 -30.20 5.27
C ALA A 82 0.04 -29.68 6.45
N ALA A 83 -1.26 -29.48 6.24
CA ALA A 83 -2.22 -29.00 7.23
C ALA A 83 -3.65 -29.47 6.91
N SER A 84 -4.59 -29.26 7.83
CA SER A 84 -6.02 -29.38 7.52
C SER A 84 -6.54 -28.03 7.00
N TYR A 85 -7.30 -28.07 5.91
CA TYR A 85 -7.91 -26.88 5.32
C TYR A 85 -9.43 -26.92 5.41
N GLN A 86 -10.03 -25.74 5.53
CA GLN A 86 -11.42 -25.51 5.17
C GLN A 86 -11.45 -25.00 3.73
N VAL A 87 -12.04 -25.78 2.84
CA VAL A 87 -12.16 -25.47 1.41
C VAL A 87 -13.60 -25.09 1.09
N TRP A 88 -13.79 -23.99 0.38
CA TRP A 88 -15.11 -23.48 0.00
C TRP A 88 -15.04 -22.62 -1.26
N VAL A 89 -16.22 -22.33 -1.81
CA VAL A 89 -16.37 -21.67 -3.10
C VAL A 89 -17.08 -20.35 -2.92
N ARG A 90 -16.57 -19.33 -3.63
CA ARG A 90 -17.16 -18.00 -3.74
C ARG A 90 -17.23 -17.59 -5.21
N GLY A 91 -18.29 -16.93 -5.64
CA GLY A 91 -18.37 -16.38 -6.98
C GLY A 91 -19.46 -15.32 -7.10
N TYR A 92 -19.25 -14.31 -7.93
CA TYR A 92 -20.25 -13.26 -8.13
C TYR A 92 -21.56 -13.84 -8.69
N GLY A 93 -22.68 -13.43 -8.07
CA GLY A 93 -24.01 -13.98 -8.33
C GLY A 93 -24.34 -15.28 -7.59
N LEU A 94 -23.41 -15.84 -6.81
CA LEU A 94 -23.59 -17.07 -6.05
C LEU A 94 -23.62 -16.79 -4.55
N ALA A 95 -24.29 -17.66 -3.80
CA ALA A 95 -24.05 -17.79 -2.37
C ALA A 95 -22.73 -18.54 -2.15
N ASP A 96 -22.00 -18.18 -1.08
CA ASP A 96 -20.85 -18.97 -0.65
C ASP A 96 -21.28 -20.43 -0.38
N SER A 97 -20.45 -21.40 -0.76
CA SER A 97 -20.74 -22.80 -0.49
C SER A 97 -20.52 -23.15 0.98
N ASP A 98 -21.07 -24.29 1.40
CA ASP A 98 -20.64 -24.93 2.65
C ASP A 98 -19.13 -25.21 2.62
N LYS A 99 -18.48 -25.08 3.76
CA LYS A 99 -17.06 -25.39 3.94
C LYS A 99 -16.87 -26.91 4.08
N LYS A 100 -15.86 -27.44 3.39
CA LYS A 100 -15.45 -28.84 3.49
C LYS A 100 -14.04 -28.93 4.04
N ARG A 101 -13.82 -29.85 4.98
CA ARG A 101 -12.48 -30.18 5.43
C ARG A 101 -11.76 -31.00 4.35
N ALA A 102 -10.52 -30.63 4.05
CA ALA A 102 -9.65 -31.36 3.11
C ALA A 102 -8.18 -31.23 3.50
N ARG A 103 -7.33 -32.07 2.92
CA ARG A 103 -5.87 -32.08 3.07
C ARG A 103 -5.21 -32.16 1.69
N PRO A 104 -3.93 -31.76 1.57
CA PRO A 104 -3.18 -32.00 0.34
C PRO A 104 -3.25 -33.49 -0.08
N GLY A 105 -3.43 -33.72 -1.38
CA GLY A 105 -3.74 -35.02 -1.99
C GLY A 105 -5.25 -35.28 -2.20
N ASP A 106 -6.14 -34.55 -1.52
CA ASP A 106 -7.57 -34.79 -1.62
C ASP A 106 -8.17 -34.27 -2.93
N THR A 107 -9.23 -34.95 -3.39
CA THR A 107 -10.13 -34.46 -4.44
C THR A 107 -11.50 -34.18 -3.83
N VAL A 108 -11.98 -32.95 -3.95
CA VAL A 108 -13.28 -32.53 -3.41
C VAL A 108 -14.22 -32.05 -4.52
N SER A 109 -15.51 -31.97 -4.23
CA SER A 109 -16.49 -31.43 -5.18
C SER A 109 -17.49 -30.55 -4.47
N PHE A 110 -17.96 -29.49 -5.12
CA PHE A 110 -18.92 -28.55 -4.56
C PHE A 110 -20.12 -28.33 -5.47
N THR A 111 -21.26 -28.06 -4.85
CA THR A 111 -22.47 -27.62 -5.54
C THR A 111 -22.69 -26.15 -5.22
N ALA A 112 -22.51 -25.30 -6.22
CA ALA A 112 -22.79 -23.88 -6.11
C ALA A 112 -24.30 -23.60 -6.17
N ARG A 113 -24.71 -22.52 -5.51
CA ARG A 113 -26.10 -22.05 -5.48
C ARG A 113 -26.14 -20.58 -5.84
N ALA A 114 -27.16 -20.16 -6.60
CA ALA A 114 -27.41 -18.75 -6.84
C ALA A 114 -27.63 -18.02 -5.51
N ALA A 115 -27.22 -16.77 -5.43
CA ALA A 115 -27.54 -15.92 -4.28
C ALA A 115 -29.06 -15.70 -4.20
N ALA A 116 -29.59 -15.60 -2.97
CA ALA A 116 -31.03 -15.47 -2.74
C ALA A 116 -31.64 -14.15 -3.24
N SER A 117 -30.81 -13.10 -3.39
CA SER A 117 -31.21 -11.78 -3.88
C SER A 117 -30.00 -11.02 -4.45
N PRO A 118 -30.22 -9.93 -5.20
CA PRO A 118 -29.14 -9.03 -5.61
C PRO A 118 -28.32 -8.49 -4.43
N GLN A 119 -28.96 -8.19 -3.30
CA GLN A 119 -28.30 -7.71 -2.09
C GLN A 119 -27.40 -8.78 -1.47
N ALA A 120 -27.85 -10.04 -1.46
CA ALA A 120 -27.04 -11.17 -1.01
C ALA A 120 -25.84 -11.40 -1.93
N ALA A 121 -26.03 -11.32 -3.26
CA ALA A 121 -24.95 -11.43 -4.23
C ALA A 121 -23.90 -10.33 -4.06
N ALA A 122 -24.34 -9.09 -3.79
CA ALA A 122 -23.47 -7.93 -3.71
C ALA A 122 -22.60 -7.88 -2.44
N GLN A 123 -22.91 -8.69 -1.40
CA GLN A 123 -22.13 -8.71 -0.15
C GLN A 123 -20.65 -9.04 -0.37
N ILE A 124 -20.33 -9.79 -1.43
CA ILE A 124 -18.97 -10.20 -1.77
C ILE A 124 -18.35 -9.34 -2.89
N TYR A 125 -19.07 -8.33 -3.39
CA TYR A 125 -18.52 -7.45 -4.44
C TYR A 125 -17.38 -6.61 -3.87
N PRO A 126 -16.37 -6.29 -4.69
CA PRO A 126 -15.23 -5.48 -4.27
C PRO A 126 -15.69 -4.11 -3.74
N SER A 127 -14.93 -3.55 -2.80
CA SER A 127 -15.30 -2.29 -2.16
C SER A 127 -15.42 -1.12 -3.14
N ASN A 128 -14.60 -1.08 -4.19
CA ASN A 128 -14.68 -0.03 -5.21
C ASN A 128 -16.00 -0.03 -5.99
N TYR A 129 -16.69 -1.18 -6.13
CA TYR A 129 -18.04 -1.23 -6.72
C TYR A 129 -19.07 -0.60 -5.79
N TRP A 130 -18.96 -0.83 -4.48
CA TRP A 130 -19.82 -0.14 -3.52
C TRP A 130 -19.53 1.35 -3.46
N TYR A 131 -18.25 1.72 -3.54
CA TYR A 131 -17.82 3.11 -3.57
C TYR A 131 -18.29 3.85 -4.83
N SER A 132 -18.45 3.17 -5.97
CA SER A 132 -18.96 3.81 -7.20
C SER A 132 -20.41 4.29 -7.11
N LEU A 133 -21.14 3.93 -6.04
CA LEU A 133 -22.48 4.46 -5.77
C LEU A 133 -22.44 5.87 -5.13
N LEU A 134 -21.30 6.28 -4.57
CA LEU A 134 -21.13 7.58 -3.93
C LEU A 134 -21.31 8.71 -4.95
N GLN A 135 -22.26 9.61 -4.69
CA GLN A 135 -22.54 10.76 -5.55
C GLN A 135 -21.76 11.98 -5.07
N ILE A 136 -20.62 12.26 -5.70
CA ILE A 136 -19.83 13.46 -5.40
C ILE A 136 -20.56 14.74 -5.85
N PRO A 137 -20.25 15.92 -5.26
CA PRO A 137 -20.82 17.17 -5.73
C PRO A 137 -20.57 17.42 -7.22
N GLU A 138 -21.58 17.95 -7.92
CA GLU A 138 -21.50 18.20 -9.35
C GLU A 138 -20.57 19.37 -9.67
N ALA A 139 -20.07 19.43 -10.91
CA ALA A 139 -19.14 20.49 -11.34
C ALA A 139 -19.69 21.91 -11.16
N HIS A 140 -21.01 22.10 -11.30
CA HIS A 140 -21.67 23.39 -11.15
C HIS A 140 -21.78 23.88 -9.69
N GLU A 141 -21.53 23.00 -8.70
CA GLU A 141 -21.54 23.35 -7.27
C GLU A 141 -20.26 24.09 -6.83
N PHE A 142 -19.24 24.19 -7.70
CA PHE A 142 -17.94 24.80 -7.40
C PHE A 142 -17.81 26.22 -8.00
N PRO A 143 -17.04 27.13 -7.38
CA PRO A 143 -16.18 26.94 -6.21
C PRO A 143 -16.95 26.80 -4.89
N GLY A 144 -16.29 26.25 -3.87
CA GLY A 144 -16.86 26.20 -2.53
C GLY A 144 -17.15 27.61 -1.98
N THR A 145 -18.28 27.76 -1.28
CA THR A 145 -18.70 29.04 -0.68
C THR A 145 -18.73 28.99 0.86
N GLY A 146 -18.22 27.91 1.44
CA GLY A 146 -18.08 27.72 2.88
C GLY A 146 -19.35 27.26 3.58
N GLN A 147 -19.28 27.13 4.90
CA GLN A 147 -20.35 26.57 5.75
C GLN A 147 -21.67 27.36 5.66
N GLY A 148 -21.59 28.69 5.51
CA GLY A 148 -22.76 29.56 5.33
C GLY A 148 -23.33 29.59 3.90
N GLY A 149 -22.66 28.96 2.94
CA GLY A 149 -23.10 28.82 1.55
C GLY A 149 -23.46 27.37 1.22
N ASN A 150 -22.84 26.82 0.17
CA ASN A 150 -23.04 25.45 -0.32
C ASN A 150 -22.42 24.36 0.58
N GLY A 151 -21.77 24.73 1.69
CA GLY A 151 -21.16 23.78 2.62
C GLY A 151 -19.85 23.14 2.13
N ILE A 152 -19.38 23.50 0.92
CA ILE A 152 -18.10 23.09 0.36
C ILE A 152 -17.03 24.10 0.78
N ALA A 153 -15.84 23.63 1.16
CA ALA A 153 -14.75 24.49 1.60
C ALA A 153 -14.30 25.44 0.47
N PRO A 154 -14.03 26.73 0.76
CA PRO A 154 -13.64 27.71 -0.28
C PRO A 154 -12.38 27.35 -1.06
N GLY A 155 -11.49 26.52 -0.50
CA GLY A 155 -10.31 26.01 -1.19
C GLY A 155 -10.60 24.93 -2.25
N MET A 156 -11.83 24.41 -2.33
CA MET A 156 -12.26 23.51 -3.38
C MET A 156 -12.73 24.34 -4.57
N LEU A 157 -11.79 24.68 -5.46
CA LEU A 157 -12.06 25.58 -6.58
C LEU A 157 -12.84 24.91 -7.72
N THR A 158 -12.68 23.60 -7.88
CA THR A 158 -13.34 22.79 -8.93
C THR A 158 -13.66 21.39 -8.40
N GLN A 159 -14.52 20.65 -9.10
CA GLN A 159 -14.81 19.25 -8.78
C GLN A 159 -13.54 18.37 -8.74
N ALA A 160 -12.54 18.69 -9.56
CA ALA A 160 -11.28 17.97 -9.56
C ALA A 160 -10.50 18.15 -8.24
N HIS A 161 -10.61 19.30 -7.56
CA HIS A 161 -10.04 19.48 -6.21
C HIS A 161 -10.74 18.59 -5.18
N TRP A 162 -12.06 18.42 -5.31
CA TRP A 162 -12.83 17.52 -4.45
C TRP A 162 -12.44 16.05 -4.68
N ILE A 163 -12.34 15.62 -5.94
CA ILE A 163 -11.91 14.26 -6.31
C ILE A 163 -10.50 13.99 -5.80
N ASP A 164 -9.56 14.93 -5.99
CA ASP A 164 -8.19 14.83 -5.46
C ASP A 164 -8.21 14.57 -3.94
N ARG A 165 -9.01 15.34 -3.19
CA ARG A 165 -9.11 15.18 -1.74
C ARG A 165 -9.79 13.89 -1.31
N LEU A 166 -10.74 13.35 -2.08
CA LEU A 166 -11.29 12.01 -1.79
C LEU A 166 -10.25 10.91 -2.05
N LYS A 167 -9.50 11.00 -3.15
CA LYS A 167 -8.49 9.99 -3.51
C LYS A 167 -7.26 10.06 -2.60
N ASP A 168 -6.57 11.18 -2.60
CA ASP A 168 -5.31 11.36 -1.87
C ASP A 168 -5.54 11.60 -0.36
N GLY A 169 -6.67 12.19 0.01
CA GLY A 169 -6.99 12.49 1.42
C GLY A 169 -7.76 11.40 2.16
N CYS A 170 -8.48 10.51 1.47
CA CYS A 170 -9.27 9.46 2.11
C CYS A 170 -8.91 8.05 1.59
N GLU A 171 -8.99 7.79 0.28
CA GLU A 171 -8.73 6.45 -0.27
C GLU A 171 -7.30 5.96 -0.05
N LEU A 172 -6.32 6.87 0.00
CA LEU A 172 -4.93 6.57 0.31
C LEU A 172 -4.78 5.75 1.61
N CYS A 173 -5.61 6.04 2.63
CA CYS A 173 -5.54 5.41 3.95
C CYS A 173 -6.72 4.47 4.24
N HIS A 174 -7.79 4.53 3.44
CA HIS A 174 -9.05 3.86 3.74
C HIS A 174 -9.60 3.15 2.52
N GLN A 175 -9.90 1.86 2.68
CA GLN A 175 -10.68 1.13 1.70
C GLN A 175 -12.16 1.52 1.78
N LEU A 176 -12.56 2.58 1.06
CA LEU A 176 -13.94 3.01 0.96
C LEU A 176 -14.80 1.99 0.18
N GLY A 177 -16.04 1.81 0.63
CA GLY A 177 -17.01 0.85 0.08
C GLY A 177 -16.98 -0.54 0.71
N ASN A 178 -16.04 -0.83 1.60
CA ASN A 178 -16.13 -2.01 2.44
C ASN A 178 -17.32 -1.90 3.41
N LYS A 179 -17.75 -3.00 4.04
CA LYS A 179 -18.92 -3.00 4.94
C LYS A 179 -18.79 -2.00 6.09
N ALA A 180 -17.57 -1.84 6.61
CA ALA A 180 -17.26 -0.91 7.69
C ALA A 180 -17.47 0.58 7.32
N THR A 181 -17.31 0.93 6.05
CA THR A 181 -17.51 2.31 5.57
C THR A 181 -18.93 2.53 5.07
N ARG A 182 -19.49 1.63 4.26
CA ARG A 182 -20.83 1.86 3.67
C ARG A 182 -21.99 1.66 4.65
N GLU A 183 -21.87 0.78 5.64
CA GLU A 183 -22.97 0.39 6.55
C GLU A 183 -22.70 0.74 8.03
N MET A 184 -21.45 1.03 8.40
CA MET A 184 -21.02 1.33 9.78
C MET A 184 -21.52 0.33 10.86
N PRO A 185 -21.38 -1.01 10.67
CA PRO A 185 -21.94 -2.01 11.60
C PRO A 185 -21.29 -2.03 12.99
N MET A 186 -20.18 -1.32 13.18
CA MET A 186 -19.56 -1.14 14.50
C MET A 186 -20.29 -0.11 15.37
N LEU A 187 -21.23 0.63 14.80
CA LEU A 187 -22.07 1.60 15.49
C LEU A 187 -23.49 1.06 15.64
N ASP A 188 -24.13 1.42 16.75
CA ASP A 188 -25.58 1.33 16.86
C ASP A 188 -26.19 2.62 16.28
N ALA A 189 -26.55 2.56 15.00
CA ALA A 189 -27.12 3.70 14.27
C ALA A 189 -28.41 4.25 14.92
N THR A 190 -29.12 3.46 15.74
CA THR A 190 -30.35 3.91 16.42
C THR A 190 -30.09 4.91 17.55
N LYS A 191 -28.83 5.05 17.99
CA LYS A 191 -28.41 6.00 19.03
C LYS A 191 -28.07 7.38 18.48
N PHE A 192 -28.16 7.58 17.17
CA PHE A 192 -27.84 8.84 16.51
C PHE A 192 -29.11 9.45 15.91
N GLU A 193 -29.20 10.77 15.95
CA GLU A 193 -30.33 11.52 15.38
C GLU A 193 -30.45 11.36 13.86
N SER A 194 -29.33 11.09 13.19
CA SER A 194 -29.25 10.90 11.75
C SER A 194 -28.02 10.06 11.34
N THR A 195 -28.02 9.57 10.10
CA THR A 195 -26.85 8.91 9.50
C THR A 195 -25.66 9.87 9.37
N GLU A 196 -25.88 11.17 9.17
CA GLU A 196 -24.83 12.20 9.23
C GLU A 196 -24.15 12.26 10.60
N ALA A 197 -24.94 12.23 11.69
CA ALA A 197 -24.41 12.24 13.05
C ALA A 197 -23.59 10.97 13.36
N ALA A 198 -24.04 9.81 12.86
CA ALA A 198 -23.27 8.57 12.96
C ALA A 198 -21.93 8.67 12.20
N TRP A 199 -21.91 9.24 10.99
CA TRP A 199 -20.69 9.49 10.23
C TRP A 199 -19.75 10.46 10.94
N ALA A 200 -20.27 11.56 11.48
CA ALA A 200 -19.49 12.53 12.24
C ALA A 200 -18.81 11.86 13.46
N HIS A 201 -19.55 11.04 14.21
CA HIS A 201 -19.01 10.28 15.32
C HIS A 201 -17.94 9.27 14.88
N ARG A 202 -18.20 8.52 13.80
CA ARG A 202 -17.24 7.58 13.21
C ARG A 202 -15.93 8.29 12.85
N ILE A 203 -16.02 9.45 12.21
CA ILE A 203 -14.84 10.21 11.76
C ILE A 203 -14.09 10.81 12.96
N ALA A 204 -14.78 11.12 14.05
CA ALA A 204 -14.14 11.64 15.25
C ALA A 204 -13.45 10.58 16.11
N ALA A 205 -13.80 9.30 15.92
CA ALA A 205 -13.35 8.19 16.75
C ALA A 205 -11.84 7.92 16.69
N SER A 206 -11.30 7.45 17.82
CA SER A 206 -9.90 7.07 18.02
C SER A 206 -8.88 8.21 17.88
N ASN A 207 -7.61 7.84 18.09
CA ASN A 207 -6.47 8.73 17.94
C ASN A 207 -6.29 9.30 16.52
N SER A 208 -6.87 8.68 15.50
CA SER A 208 -6.85 9.22 14.13
C SER A 208 -7.91 10.33 13.92
N GLY A 209 -8.91 10.41 14.80
CA GLY A 209 -10.06 11.29 14.65
C GLY A 209 -9.75 12.77 14.38
N PRO A 210 -8.84 13.42 15.13
CA PRO A 210 -8.47 14.81 14.86
C PRO A 210 -7.94 15.05 13.44
N LEU A 211 -7.11 14.13 12.91
CA LEU A 211 -6.56 14.24 11.56
C LEU A 211 -7.63 13.99 10.49
N MET A 212 -8.53 13.02 10.72
CA MET A 212 -9.64 12.75 9.80
C MET A 212 -10.64 13.91 9.78
N GLN A 213 -10.93 14.55 10.92
CA GLN A 213 -11.78 15.75 10.99
C GLN A 213 -11.16 16.94 10.26
N ASN A 214 -9.85 17.15 10.38
CA ASN A 214 -9.14 18.18 9.62
C ASN A 214 -9.26 17.95 8.11
N THR A 215 -9.12 16.69 7.68
CA THR A 215 -9.25 16.31 6.28
C THR A 215 -10.68 16.52 5.77
N LEU A 216 -11.68 16.12 6.55
CA LEU A 216 -13.10 16.36 6.26
C LEU A 216 -13.41 17.87 6.14
N GLY A 217 -12.83 18.69 7.03
CA GLY A 217 -12.98 20.15 7.00
C GLY A 217 -12.46 20.80 5.71
N ARG A 218 -11.41 20.22 5.09
CA ARG A 218 -10.86 20.69 3.80
C ARG A 218 -11.78 20.43 2.61
N LEU A 219 -12.67 19.44 2.70
CA LEU A 219 -13.76 19.23 1.74
C LEU A 219 -14.91 20.20 2.02
N GLY A 220 -15.19 20.44 3.30
CA GLY A 220 -16.38 21.14 3.77
C GLY A 220 -17.30 20.14 4.47
N SER A 221 -17.23 20.11 5.80
CA SER A 221 -17.79 19.01 6.59
C SER A 221 -19.28 18.80 6.38
N LYS A 222 -20.06 19.88 6.22
CA LYS A 222 -21.51 19.79 6.01
C LYS A 222 -21.83 19.05 4.71
N ARG A 223 -21.27 19.49 3.58
CA ARG A 223 -21.52 18.84 2.28
C ARG A 223 -20.99 17.40 2.23
N ALA A 224 -19.82 17.16 2.83
CA ALA A 224 -19.20 15.85 2.83
C ALA A 224 -19.96 14.83 3.71
N LEU A 225 -20.41 15.23 4.90
CA LEU A 225 -21.21 14.35 5.77
C LEU A 225 -22.55 13.98 5.13
N ALA A 226 -23.25 14.96 4.54
CA ALA A 226 -24.48 14.71 3.81
C ALA A 226 -24.28 13.68 2.68
N MET A 227 -23.23 13.86 1.87
CA MET A 227 -22.86 12.92 0.80
C MET A 227 -22.64 11.49 1.31
N TYR A 228 -21.90 11.33 2.40
CA TYR A 228 -21.63 10.00 2.96
C TYR A 228 -22.87 9.39 3.62
N ALA A 229 -23.72 10.21 4.26
CA ALA A 229 -24.97 9.76 4.84
C ALA A 229 -25.95 9.29 3.77
N ASP A 230 -26.16 10.07 2.71
CA ASP A 230 -27.00 9.71 1.57
C ASP A 230 -26.55 8.38 0.95
N TRP A 231 -25.24 8.19 0.76
CA TRP A 231 -24.70 6.95 0.24
C TRP A 231 -24.98 5.74 1.16
N SER A 232 -24.76 5.89 2.46
CA SER A 232 -25.10 4.84 3.44
C SER A 232 -26.59 4.53 3.49
N ASP A 233 -27.44 5.55 3.42
CA ASP A 233 -28.90 5.39 3.45
C ASP A 233 -29.43 4.74 2.17
N GLN A 234 -28.87 5.05 0.99
CA GLN A 234 -29.20 4.37 -0.27
C GLN A 234 -28.83 2.88 -0.22
N VAL A 235 -27.63 2.55 0.28
CA VAL A 235 -27.20 1.16 0.50
C VAL A 235 -28.14 0.44 1.45
N LYS A 236 -28.49 1.07 2.58
CA LYS A 236 -29.46 0.53 3.56
C LYS A 236 -30.86 0.36 2.96
N GLY A 237 -31.26 1.25 2.05
CA GLY A 237 -32.49 1.18 1.26
C GLY A 237 -32.50 0.07 0.21
N GLY A 238 -31.41 -0.69 0.07
CA GLY A 238 -31.31 -1.86 -0.80
C GLY A 238 -30.65 -1.60 -2.15
N GLN A 239 -30.06 -0.42 -2.37
CA GLN A 239 -29.27 -0.14 -3.55
C GLN A 239 -28.04 -1.07 -3.60
N VAL A 240 -27.76 -1.62 -4.78
CA VAL A 240 -26.60 -2.48 -5.03
C VAL A 240 -25.87 -1.97 -6.28
N PRO A 241 -24.54 -2.09 -6.34
CA PRO A 241 -23.81 -1.72 -7.53
C PRO A 241 -23.98 -2.76 -8.64
N LEU A 242 -23.55 -2.40 -9.85
CA LEU A 242 -23.57 -3.33 -10.98
C LEU A 242 -22.77 -4.60 -10.66
N PRO A 243 -23.24 -5.80 -11.06
CA PRO A 243 -22.49 -7.02 -10.87
C PRO A 243 -21.10 -6.96 -11.53
N PRO A 244 -20.00 -7.17 -10.79
CA PRO A 244 -18.68 -7.31 -11.37
C PRO A 244 -18.60 -8.55 -12.28
N PRO A 245 -17.79 -8.50 -13.36
CA PRO A 245 -17.54 -9.67 -14.18
C PRO A 245 -16.78 -10.74 -13.38
N ARG A 246 -17.05 -12.01 -13.67
CA ARG A 246 -16.23 -13.12 -13.19
C ARG A 246 -14.92 -13.20 -13.99
N PRO A 247 -13.82 -13.71 -13.40
CA PRO A 247 -12.57 -13.94 -14.11
C PRO A 247 -12.75 -14.81 -15.36
N GLN A 248 -12.10 -14.42 -16.45
CA GLN A 248 -12.16 -15.10 -17.74
C GLN A 248 -10.78 -15.27 -18.37
N GLY A 249 -10.62 -16.26 -19.24
CA GLY A 249 -9.37 -16.53 -19.94
C GLY A 249 -8.18 -16.63 -18.97
N LYS A 250 -7.12 -15.84 -19.23
CA LYS A 250 -5.87 -15.87 -18.45
C LYS A 250 -6.02 -15.43 -17.00
N GLU A 251 -7.07 -14.69 -16.65
CA GLU A 251 -7.32 -14.23 -15.28
C GLU A 251 -7.56 -15.42 -14.33
N ARG A 252 -7.99 -16.56 -14.88
CA ARG A 252 -8.23 -17.79 -14.12
C ARG A 252 -6.95 -18.52 -13.72
N ASN A 253 -5.81 -18.12 -14.27
CA ASN A 253 -4.51 -18.71 -13.95
C ASN A 253 -3.85 -18.07 -12.71
N VAL A 254 -4.52 -17.10 -12.07
CA VAL A 254 -3.99 -16.45 -10.87
C VAL A 254 -4.18 -17.36 -9.66
N VAL A 255 -3.08 -17.58 -8.94
CA VAL A 255 -3.07 -18.23 -7.62
C VAL A 255 -2.66 -17.17 -6.60
N LEU A 256 -3.50 -16.96 -5.59
CA LEU A 256 -3.19 -16.06 -4.48
C LEU A 256 -2.80 -16.88 -3.26
N THR A 257 -1.63 -16.61 -2.69
CA THR A 257 -1.24 -17.14 -1.38
C THR A 257 -1.21 -15.99 -0.40
N MET A 258 -1.93 -16.13 0.71
CA MET A 258 -2.18 -15.08 1.67
C MET A 258 -1.82 -15.55 3.07
N TRP A 259 -1.07 -14.71 3.78
CA TRP A 259 -0.77 -14.87 5.19
C TRP A 259 -1.32 -13.68 5.95
N SER A 260 -1.79 -13.92 7.16
CA SER A 260 -1.92 -12.84 8.14
C SER A 260 -0.54 -12.50 8.69
N TRP A 261 -0.28 -11.24 8.96
CA TRP A 261 0.98 -10.79 9.55
C TRP A 261 0.73 -9.48 10.31
N GLY A 262 1.56 -9.24 11.34
CA GLY A 262 1.29 -8.23 12.37
C GLY A 262 0.25 -8.70 13.40
N SER A 263 -0.56 -7.77 13.90
CA SER A 263 -1.61 -8.01 14.89
C SER A 263 -2.87 -7.19 14.58
N ALA A 264 -3.95 -7.42 15.33
CA ALA A 264 -5.19 -6.65 15.21
C ALA A 264 -5.03 -5.15 15.56
N ARG A 265 -3.87 -4.72 16.08
CA ARG A 265 -3.59 -3.32 16.47
C ARG A 265 -2.48 -2.66 15.66
N THR A 266 -1.87 -3.38 14.73
CA THR A 266 -0.77 -2.85 13.90
C THR A 266 -1.28 -2.49 12.53
N VAL A 267 -0.73 -1.42 11.97
CA VAL A 267 -0.92 -1.05 10.58
C VAL A 267 0.38 -1.32 9.84
N VAL A 268 0.32 -2.07 8.74
CA VAL A 268 1.43 -2.28 7.81
C VAL A 268 0.95 -1.76 6.47
N HIS A 269 1.69 -0.83 5.87
CA HIS A 269 1.30 -0.22 4.59
C HIS A 269 2.43 -0.23 3.56
N ASP A 270 3.67 -0.46 3.98
CA ASP A 270 4.79 -0.67 3.08
C ASP A 270 5.42 -2.04 3.29
N GLU A 271 6.00 -2.60 2.23
CA GLU A 271 6.74 -3.85 2.29
C GLU A 271 7.93 -3.89 1.31
N VAL A 272 8.87 -4.78 1.60
CA VAL A 272 9.98 -5.10 0.71
C VAL A 272 10.33 -6.59 0.81
N ALA A 273 10.61 -7.20 -0.34
CA ALA A 273 10.99 -8.61 -0.43
C ALA A 273 12.39 -8.83 -1.03
N THR A 274 12.95 -7.81 -1.69
CA THR A 274 14.27 -7.90 -2.33
C THR A 274 14.86 -6.51 -2.61
N ASP A 275 16.14 -6.46 -2.94
CA ASP A 275 16.77 -5.24 -3.45
C ASP A 275 16.22 -4.93 -4.85
N LYS A 276 15.57 -3.77 -4.99
CA LYS A 276 14.93 -3.36 -6.24
C LYS A 276 15.90 -3.20 -7.41
N ARG A 277 17.21 -3.06 -7.13
CA ARG A 277 18.26 -2.96 -8.16
C ARG A 277 18.64 -4.33 -8.73
N ASN A 278 18.45 -5.39 -7.95
CA ASN A 278 18.65 -6.77 -8.40
C ASN A 278 17.53 -7.68 -7.86
N PRO A 279 16.41 -7.79 -8.59
CA PRO A 279 15.23 -8.54 -8.13
C PRO A 279 15.44 -10.06 -8.06
N ASN A 280 16.60 -10.57 -8.51
CA ASN A 280 16.95 -11.99 -8.40
C ASN A 280 17.49 -12.37 -7.01
N LEU A 281 17.75 -11.38 -6.14
CA LEU A 281 18.16 -11.63 -4.76
C LEU A 281 16.97 -12.06 -3.89
N TYR A 282 17.27 -12.78 -2.80
CA TYR A 282 16.33 -13.16 -1.74
C TYR A 282 15.06 -13.88 -2.20
N ALA A 283 15.11 -14.64 -3.30
CA ALA A 283 13.99 -15.45 -3.76
C ALA A 283 13.47 -16.36 -2.63
N ASN A 284 12.16 -16.26 -2.34
CA ASN A 284 11.50 -16.97 -1.24
C ASN A 284 12.12 -16.72 0.15
N GLY A 285 12.81 -15.58 0.33
CA GLY A 285 13.28 -15.11 1.63
C GLY A 285 12.17 -14.42 2.42
N PRO A 286 12.48 -13.95 3.65
CA PRO A 286 11.53 -13.18 4.44
C PRO A 286 11.10 -11.89 3.73
N ILE A 287 9.80 -11.60 3.80
CA ILE A 287 9.20 -10.33 3.40
C ILE A 287 9.13 -9.45 4.64
N TYR A 288 9.55 -8.19 4.50
CA TYR A 288 9.58 -7.22 5.59
C TYR A 288 8.48 -6.18 5.38
N GLY A 289 7.54 -6.14 6.30
CA GLY A 289 6.47 -5.15 6.34
C GLY A 289 6.77 -4.07 7.38
N LEU A 290 6.39 -2.84 7.07
CA LEU A 290 6.54 -1.70 7.97
C LEU A 290 5.30 -0.80 7.93
N GLY A 291 4.96 -0.24 9.08
CA GLY A 291 3.98 0.83 9.14
C GLY A 291 3.83 1.38 10.55
N GLY A 292 4.22 2.65 10.75
CA GLY A 292 4.09 3.46 11.95
C GLY A 292 4.37 2.73 13.26
N SER A 293 3.41 1.93 13.70
CA SER A 293 3.38 1.04 14.86
C SER A 293 4.21 -0.26 14.83
N ALA A 294 4.61 -0.79 13.67
CA ALA A 294 5.17 -2.15 13.61
C ALA A 294 6.18 -2.38 12.48
N PHE A 295 7.26 -3.09 12.82
CA PHE A 295 8.14 -3.75 11.87
C PHE A 295 7.89 -5.25 11.95
N VAL A 296 7.46 -5.86 10.85
CA VAL A 296 6.99 -7.24 10.79
C VAL A 296 7.74 -8.02 9.73
N LEU A 297 7.94 -9.30 9.98
CA LEU A 297 8.59 -10.23 9.06
C LEU A 297 7.61 -11.37 8.78
N LEU A 298 7.44 -11.70 7.50
CA LEU A 298 6.75 -12.89 7.04
C LEU A 298 7.76 -13.81 6.36
N ASP A 299 7.91 -15.04 6.84
CA ASP A 299 8.66 -16.08 6.13
C ASP A 299 7.69 -16.96 5.34
N PRO A 300 7.65 -16.83 4.00
CA PRO A 300 6.72 -17.59 3.17
C PRO A 300 7.05 -19.09 3.10
N LYS A 301 8.29 -19.50 3.41
CA LYS A 301 8.69 -20.93 3.41
C LYS A 301 8.25 -21.65 4.67
N THR A 302 8.36 -20.99 5.82
CA THR A 302 7.99 -21.59 7.11
C THR A 302 6.58 -21.21 7.56
N HIS A 303 5.91 -20.32 6.84
CA HIS A 303 4.57 -19.79 7.14
C HIS A 303 4.51 -19.15 8.54
N ARG A 304 5.56 -18.39 8.88
CA ARG A 304 5.73 -17.73 10.18
C ARG A 304 5.71 -16.23 10.04
N THR A 305 5.18 -15.56 11.06
CA THR A 305 5.22 -14.10 11.18
C THR A 305 5.84 -13.70 12.50
N ARG A 306 6.67 -12.66 12.51
CA ARG A 306 7.24 -12.10 13.75
C ARG A 306 7.21 -10.58 13.71
N MET A 307 6.84 -9.97 14.83
CA MET A 307 7.03 -8.54 15.04
C MET A 307 8.39 -8.31 15.72
N VAL A 308 9.11 -7.28 15.28
CA VAL A 308 10.40 -6.89 15.86
C VAL A 308 10.26 -5.49 16.43
N ASP A 309 10.65 -5.34 17.69
CA ASP A 309 10.62 -4.04 18.36
C ASP A 309 11.66 -3.13 17.74
N MET A 310 11.19 -2.01 17.20
CA MET A 310 12.06 -0.93 16.73
C MET A 310 12.68 -0.20 17.92
N VAL A 311 13.92 0.24 17.77
CA VAL A 311 14.69 0.87 18.85
C VAL A 311 15.02 2.32 18.55
N THR A 312 15.19 3.12 19.59
CA THR A 312 15.68 4.50 19.54
C THR A 312 17.02 4.60 20.29
N ARG A 313 17.80 5.66 20.06
CA ARG A 313 19.09 5.87 20.76
C ARG A 313 18.90 6.05 22.26
N VAL A 314 17.78 6.65 22.65
CA VAL A 314 17.36 6.86 24.03
C VAL A 314 15.90 6.45 24.20
N PRO A 315 15.47 5.96 25.37
CA PRO A 315 14.06 5.65 25.62
C PRO A 315 13.16 6.86 25.36
N MET A 316 12.06 6.65 24.64
CA MET A 316 11.12 7.70 24.24
C MET A 316 9.68 7.24 24.42
N LYS A 317 8.78 8.19 24.64
CA LYS A 317 7.33 7.96 24.59
C LYS A 317 6.82 8.30 23.19
N PHE A 318 5.82 7.56 22.72
CA PHE A 318 5.11 7.90 21.50
C PHE A 318 4.45 9.28 21.64
N GLN A 319 4.61 10.13 20.63
CA GLN A 319 4.06 11.50 20.63
C GLN A 319 3.00 11.71 19.54
N GLY A 320 2.53 10.64 18.91
CA GLY A 320 1.77 10.71 17.65
C GLY A 320 2.67 10.47 16.44
N ASP A 321 2.02 10.18 15.32
CA ASP A 321 2.61 9.99 13.99
C ASP A 321 1.69 10.63 12.93
N GLU A 322 1.99 10.39 11.65
CA GLU A 322 1.21 10.94 10.52
C GLU A 322 -0.22 10.40 10.41
N TYR A 323 -0.53 9.33 11.13
CA TYR A 323 -1.83 8.66 11.09
C TYR A 323 -2.68 8.92 12.34
N ARG A 324 -2.06 9.35 13.45
CA ARG A 324 -2.78 9.53 14.72
C ARG A 324 -2.05 10.42 15.73
N THR A 325 -2.84 11.06 16.57
CA THR A 325 -2.37 11.81 17.75
C THR A 325 -2.07 10.87 18.92
N ALA A 326 -1.29 11.32 19.90
CA ALA A 326 -1.06 10.53 21.12
C ALA A 326 -2.35 10.29 21.94
N ASN A 327 -3.32 11.20 21.87
CA ASN A 327 -4.57 11.16 22.64
C ASN A 327 -5.80 11.28 21.74
N ALA A 328 -6.90 10.66 22.14
CA ALA A 328 -8.19 10.71 21.46
C ALA A 328 -9.27 11.29 22.39
N ASN A 329 -10.14 12.14 21.86
CA ASN A 329 -11.30 12.65 22.61
C ASN A 329 -12.52 11.72 22.48
N VAL A 330 -12.60 10.96 21.38
CA VAL A 330 -13.65 9.97 21.13
C VAL A 330 -13.02 8.58 21.17
N PRO A 331 -13.56 7.63 21.96
CA PRO A 331 -13.00 6.28 22.08
C PRO A 331 -12.93 5.54 20.75
N SER A 332 -12.12 4.48 20.69
CA SER A 332 -12.11 3.57 19.55
C SER A 332 -13.45 2.85 19.41
N LEU A 333 -13.93 2.71 18.17
CA LEU A 333 -15.16 1.96 17.87
C LEU A 333 -15.03 0.45 18.10
N TYR A 334 -13.80 -0.05 18.23
CA TYR A 334 -13.51 -1.48 18.43
C TYR A 334 -12.92 -1.78 19.80
N TRP A 335 -12.14 -0.83 20.35
CA TRP A 335 -11.35 -1.03 21.56
C TRP A 335 -11.74 -0.10 22.72
N GLY A 336 -12.75 0.76 22.52
CA GLY A 336 -13.15 1.74 23.52
C GLY A 336 -11.99 2.62 23.96
N ASN A 337 -11.79 2.73 25.28
CA ASN A 337 -10.74 3.54 25.91
C ASN A 337 -9.40 2.80 26.08
N ASP A 338 -9.26 1.59 25.54
CA ASP A 338 -8.01 0.84 25.63
C ASP A 338 -6.88 1.61 24.89
N PRO A 339 -5.79 1.98 25.59
CA PRO A 339 -4.73 2.77 24.99
C PRO A 339 -4.02 1.97 23.89
N ASN A 340 -3.88 2.56 22.69
CA ASN A 340 -2.91 2.12 21.71
C ASN A 340 -1.63 2.97 21.88
N PRO A 341 -0.63 2.52 22.67
CA PRO A 341 0.51 3.36 23.03
C PRO A 341 1.38 3.71 21.83
N GLY A 342 1.23 3.00 20.70
CA GLY A 342 2.10 3.16 19.54
C GLY A 342 3.56 2.84 19.80
N THR A 343 4.39 3.17 18.82
CA THR A 343 5.84 3.02 18.93
C THR A 343 6.51 4.38 18.73
N PRO A 344 7.42 4.79 19.62
CA PRO A 344 8.13 6.06 19.48
C PRO A 344 9.00 6.11 18.22
N ALA A 345 9.41 4.95 17.67
CA ALA A 345 10.26 4.90 16.49
C ALA A 345 9.52 5.32 15.20
N SER A 346 8.19 5.14 15.12
CA SER A 346 7.37 5.56 13.98
C SER A 346 8.01 5.23 12.62
N GLY A 347 8.14 3.94 12.31
CA GLY A 347 8.84 3.49 11.10
C GLY A 347 8.06 3.71 9.81
N HIS A 348 8.74 4.06 8.72
CA HIS A 348 8.16 4.17 7.38
C HIS A 348 9.16 3.73 6.31
N ASN A 349 8.62 3.06 5.28
CA ASN A 349 9.27 2.72 4.01
C ASN A 349 10.49 1.80 4.19
N PRO A 350 10.34 0.47 4.06
CA PRO A 350 11.47 -0.43 4.09
C PRO A 350 12.08 -0.56 2.68
N MET A 351 13.41 -0.61 2.60
CA MET A 351 14.17 -0.88 1.38
C MET A 351 15.30 -1.86 1.66
N MET A 352 15.49 -2.85 0.79
CA MET A 352 16.56 -3.84 0.95
C MET A 352 17.76 -3.50 0.08
N ASP A 353 18.95 -3.84 0.59
CA ASP A 353 20.17 -3.87 -0.20
C ASP A 353 20.66 -5.29 -0.48
N ASP A 354 21.78 -5.41 -1.19
CA ASP A 354 22.42 -6.65 -1.59
C ASP A 354 23.20 -7.35 -0.46
N LYS A 355 23.24 -6.78 0.75
CA LYS A 355 23.94 -7.32 1.93
C LYS A 355 22.98 -7.95 2.96
N GLY A 356 21.69 -7.83 2.73
CA GLY A 356 20.62 -8.37 3.56
C GLY A 356 20.18 -7.38 4.64
N ARG A 357 20.44 -6.08 4.43
CA ARG A 357 20.00 -5.03 5.35
C ARG A 357 18.67 -4.45 4.87
N VAL A 358 17.77 -4.22 5.82
CA VAL A 358 16.48 -3.57 5.58
C VAL A 358 16.59 -2.15 6.11
N TRP A 359 16.84 -1.22 5.20
CA TRP A 359 16.90 0.20 5.46
C TRP A 359 15.49 0.75 5.64
N LEU A 360 15.31 1.68 6.58
CA LEU A 360 14.01 2.27 6.87
C LEU A 360 14.16 3.63 7.53
N THR A 361 13.17 4.48 7.32
CA THR A 361 13.08 5.75 8.05
C THR A 361 12.41 5.52 9.39
N GLN A 362 12.93 6.15 10.44
CA GLN A 362 12.35 6.10 11.78
C GLN A 362 12.88 7.24 12.64
N VAL A 363 12.12 7.64 13.64
CA VAL A 363 12.59 8.49 14.73
C VAL A 363 13.67 7.73 15.51
N ILE A 364 14.83 8.33 15.73
CA ILE A 364 15.91 7.73 16.53
C ILE A 364 16.21 8.52 17.80
N ARG A 365 15.81 9.79 17.87
CA ARG A 365 16.11 10.72 18.97
C ARG A 365 14.94 11.69 19.23
N PRO A 366 14.85 12.29 20.43
CA PRO A 366 13.76 13.18 20.79
C PRO A 366 13.89 14.57 20.17
N GLY A 367 12.75 15.24 20.04
CA GLY A 367 12.67 16.63 19.59
C GLY A 367 12.90 16.81 18.10
N THR A 368 13.00 18.08 17.69
CA THR A 368 13.27 18.47 16.30
C THR A 368 14.66 19.08 16.13
N ASP A 369 15.32 19.50 17.21
CA ASP A 369 16.62 20.18 17.12
C ASP A 369 17.69 19.24 16.57
N ASN A 370 18.44 19.70 15.57
CA ASN A 370 19.54 18.94 15.01
C ASN A 370 20.85 19.11 15.81
N PRO A 371 21.80 18.18 15.65
CA PRO A 371 23.17 18.36 16.12
C PRO A 371 23.83 19.63 15.55
N ASP A 372 24.84 20.16 16.24
CA ASP A 372 25.49 21.41 15.83
C ASP A 372 26.17 21.33 14.46
N TRP A 373 26.59 20.14 14.03
CA TRP A 373 27.19 19.94 12.71
C TRP A 373 26.17 20.05 11.55
N CYS A 374 24.86 20.13 11.84
CA CYS A 374 23.81 20.47 10.86
C CYS A 374 23.53 21.97 10.74
N LYS A 375 23.99 22.76 11.72
CA LYS A 375 23.62 24.17 11.90
C LYS A 375 24.59 25.11 11.20
N SER A 376 24.22 26.39 11.16
CA SER A 376 25.10 27.47 10.72
C SER A 376 26.39 27.48 11.55
N GLY A 377 27.53 27.71 10.91
CA GLY A 377 28.85 27.64 11.54
C GLY A 377 29.52 26.26 11.50
N SER A 378 28.81 25.22 11.06
CA SER A 378 29.39 23.90 10.83
C SER A 378 30.38 23.88 9.67
N ASP A 379 31.37 22.98 9.74
CA ASP A 379 32.30 22.74 8.63
C ASP A 379 31.70 21.81 7.53
N HIS A 380 30.54 21.18 7.80
CA HIS A 380 29.92 20.20 6.91
C HIS A 380 29.53 20.87 5.59
N PRO A 381 29.91 20.34 4.41
CA PRO A 381 29.65 20.99 3.12
C PRO A 381 28.19 21.40 2.91
N SER A 382 27.25 20.48 3.14
CA SER A 382 25.82 20.77 3.04
C SER A 382 25.31 21.78 4.08
N ALA A 383 25.89 21.83 5.29
CA ALA A 383 25.48 22.80 6.31
C ALA A 383 26.03 24.20 6.02
N LYS A 384 27.23 24.31 5.43
CA LYS A 384 27.75 25.58 4.90
C LYS A 384 26.85 26.12 3.80
N TYR A 385 26.33 25.24 2.95
CA TYR A 385 25.45 25.64 1.86
C TYR A 385 24.04 25.97 2.37
N PHE A 386 23.40 25.06 3.09
CA PHE A 386 22.03 25.21 3.58
C PHE A 386 21.88 24.54 4.96
N PRO A 387 22.09 25.28 6.06
CA PRO A 387 22.03 24.71 7.40
C PRO A 387 20.59 24.35 7.80
N ILE A 388 20.42 23.23 8.50
CA ILE A 388 19.13 22.75 8.99
C ILE A 388 19.17 22.72 10.51
N ALA A 389 18.63 23.76 11.14
CA ALA A 389 18.58 23.84 12.60
C ALA A 389 17.62 22.80 13.21
N GLN A 390 16.53 22.50 12.51
CA GLN A 390 15.47 21.63 13.01
C GLN A 390 14.98 20.66 11.93
N ASN A 391 14.86 19.39 12.29
CA ASN A 391 14.16 18.35 11.53
C ASN A 391 12.71 18.27 12.03
N ASN A 392 11.80 18.98 11.35
CA ASN A 392 10.38 19.04 11.72
C ASN A 392 9.59 17.78 11.34
N ILE A 393 10.14 16.92 10.48
CA ILE A 393 9.56 15.62 10.09
C ILE A 393 9.88 14.53 11.14
N ARG A 394 10.88 14.77 12.01
CA ARG A 394 11.29 13.94 13.15
C ARG A 394 11.86 12.57 12.83
N ARG A 395 11.60 11.98 11.66
CA ARG A 395 12.23 10.72 11.23
C ARG A 395 13.66 10.98 10.70
N GLN A 396 14.55 10.08 11.07
CA GLN A 396 15.91 9.90 10.55
C GLN A 396 16.01 8.53 9.86
N LEU A 397 17.22 8.00 9.70
CA LEU A 397 17.49 6.75 8.99
C LEU A 397 17.95 5.64 9.94
N SER A 398 17.65 4.40 9.58
CA SER A 398 18.23 3.21 10.20
C SER A 398 18.29 2.06 9.21
N TYR A 399 18.96 0.98 9.58
CA TYR A 399 18.70 -0.32 8.98
C TYR A 399 18.64 -1.43 10.01
N TYR A 400 17.83 -2.45 9.71
CA TYR A 400 17.83 -3.74 10.38
C TYR A 400 18.74 -4.71 9.61
N ASP A 401 19.79 -5.21 10.25
CA ASP A 401 20.62 -6.26 9.69
C ASP A 401 19.95 -7.63 9.92
N SER A 402 19.47 -8.25 8.84
CA SER A 402 18.76 -9.53 8.92
C SER A 402 19.62 -10.68 9.44
N LYS A 403 20.95 -10.59 9.36
CA LYS A 403 21.86 -11.64 9.85
C LYS A 403 22.04 -11.57 11.35
N SER A 404 22.29 -10.39 11.89
CA SER A 404 22.51 -10.20 13.34
C SER A 404 21.21 -9.95 14.12
N GLY A 405 20.14 -9.56 13.43
CA GLY A 405 18.87 -9.21 14.03
C GLY A 405 18.87 -7.89 14.79
N LYS A 406 19.79 -6.98 14.44
CA LYS A 406 20.01 -5.71 15.15
C LYS A 406 19.75 -4.50 14.26
N PHE A 407 19.30 -3.42 14.88
CA PHE A 407 19.20 -2.11 14.25
C PHE A 407 20.52 -1.34 14.36
N VAL A 408 20.84 -0.59 13.30
CA VAL A 408 21.84 0.46 13.28
C VAL A 408 21.13 1.77 13.00
N LEU A 409 21.31 2.76 13.87
CA LEU A 409 20.59 4.04 13.85
C LEU A 409 21.50 5.16 13.35
N ILE A 410 21.06 5.90 12.33
CA ILE A 410 21.86 6.89 11.60
C ILE A 410 21.19 8.27 11.71
N ASP A 411 21.87 9.22 12.33
CA ASP A 411 21.36 10.57 12.59
C ASP A 411 21.49 11.46 11.36
N THR A 412 20.40 11.62 10.63
CA THR A 412 20.33 12.53 9.47
C THR A 412 19.94 13.94 9.91
N CYS A 413 20.57 14.96 9.31
CA CYS A 413 20.16 16.36 9.53
C CYS A 413 18.79 16.69 8.95
N TYR A 414 18.44 16.08 7.82
CA TYR A 414 17.19 16.33 7.11
C TYR A 414 16.10 15.35 7.54
N GLY A 415 14.85 15.77 7.38
CA GLY A 415 13.67 14.92 7.55
C GLY A 415 13.61 13.81 6.50
N THR A 416 13.21 12.61 6.91
CA THR A 416 13.14 11.44 6.02
C THR A 416 11.73 10.85 5.94
N HIS A 417 11.33 10.34 4.78
CA HIS A 417 10.05 9.68 4.58
C HIS A 417 10.16 8.44 3.66
N HIS A 418 10.26 8.61 2.34
CA HIS A 418 10.61 7.51 1.43
C HIS A 418 12.12 7.48 1.20
N LEU A 419 12.66 6.28 0.97
CA LEU A 419 14.05 6.06 0.61
C LEU A 419 14.15 5.14 -0.61
N GLN A 420 15.17 5.35 -1.43
CA GLN A 420 15.41 4.53 -2.61
C GLN A 420 16.90 4.51 -2.95
N PHE A 421 17.43 3.32 -3.28
CA PHE A 421 18.81 3.19 -3.74
C PHE A 421 18.97 3.65 -5.18
N GLY A 422 20.05 4.39 -5.43
CA GLY A 422 20.64 4.55 -6.75
C GLY A 422 21.52 3.35 -7.14
N ASN A 423 21.89 3.29 -8.42
CA ASN A 423 22.77 2.25 -8.96
C ASN A 423 24.21 2.31 -8.40
N ASP A 424 24.60 3.46 -7.83
CA ASP A 424 25.91 3.73 -7.26
C ASP A 424 26.02 3.40 -5.75
N ASP A 425 24.96 2.82 -5.17
CA ASP A 425 24.77 2.57 -3.73
C ASP A 425 24.49 3.83 -2.89
N THR A 426 24.24 4.98 -3.52
CA THR A 426 23.72 6.15 -2.81
C THR A 426 22.27 5.90 -2.43
N LEU A 427 21.94 6.06 -1.15
CA LEU A 427 20.57 6.00 -0.67
C LEU A 427 19.98 7.40 -0.67
N TRP A 428 18.94 7.62 -1.47
CA TRP A 428 18.23 8.89 -1.60
C TRP A 428 17.01 8.94 -0.70
N LEU A 429 16.72 10.09 -0.08
CA LEU A 429 15.65 10.25 0.89
C LEU A 429 14.78 11.47 0.57
N SER A 430 13.46 11.26 0.57
CA SER A 430 12.45 12.33 0.57
C SER A 430 12.02 12.68 2.00
N GLY A 431 11.06 13.60 2.13
CA GLY A 431 10.37 13.89 3.39
C GLY A 431 10.59 15.32 3.87
N ASP A 432 11.82 15.80 3.87
CA ASP A 432 12.09 17.21 4.17
C ASP A 432 11.41 18.14 3.16
N THR A 433 10.87 19.25 3.66
CA THR A 433 10.11 20.20 2.84
C THR A 433 10.99 21.24 2.14
N ASN A 434 12.28 21.29 2.47
CA ASN A 434 13.22 22.29 1.97
C ASN A 434 14.40 21.68 1.21
N VAL A 435 14.73 20.41 1.46
CA VAL A 435 15.92 19.76 0.92
C VAL A 435 15.63 18.35 0.40
N ILE A 436 16.51 17.84 -0.45
CA ILE A 436 16.65 16.40 -0.72
C ILE A 436 17.96 15.94 -0.09
N GLY A 437 17.90 14.84 0.65
CA GLY A 437 19.05 14.28 1.37
C GLY A 437 19.46 12.92 0.83
N TRP A 438 20.70 12.53 1.09
CA TRP A 438 21.24 11.23 0.72
C TRP A 438 22.28 10.72 1.71
N LEU A 439 22.46 9.40 1.74
CA LEU A 439 23.54 8.71 2.43
C LEU A 439 24.39 7.92 1.44
N ASN A 440 25.69 8.16 1.43
CA ASN A 440 26.66 7.29 0.76
C ASN A 440 26.89 6.05 1.62
N THR A 441 26.22 4.95 1.28
CA THR A 441 26.28 3.72 2.08
C THR A 441 27.66 3.07 2.06
N LYS A 442 28.43 3.20 0.97
CA LYS A 442 29.81 2.70 0.90
C LYS A 442 30.71 3.41 1.89
N LYS A 443 30.61 4.74 1.97
CA LYS A 443 31.38 5.54 2.94
C LYS A 443 30.96 5.23 4.37
N PHE A 444 29.66 5.05 4.61
CA PHE A 444 29.16 4.65 5.91
C PHE A 444 29.70 3.26 6.32
N ASP A 445 29.73 2.30 5.40
CA ASP A 445 30.22 0.94 5.67
C ASP A 445 31.72 0.88 6.02
N GLN A 446 32.51 1.87 5.59
CA GLN A 446 33.95 1.91 5.89
C GLN A 446 34.27 2.27 7.34
N GLY A 447 33.43 3.07 8.00
CA GLY A 447 33.78 3.62 9.33
C GLY A 447 32.61 3.99 10.24
N GLY A 448 31.37 3.85 9.80
CA GLY A 448 30.18 4.19 10.58
C GLY A 448 29.99 5.69 10.83
N ASP A 449 30.76 6.56 10.15
CA ASP A 449 30.66 8.01 10.32
C ASP A 449 29.42 8.56 9.61
N GLU A 450 28.34 8.70 10.37
CA GLU A 450 27.07 9.23 9.89
C GLU A 450 27.17 10.68 9.40
N ARG A 451 28.00 11.51 10.03
CA ARG A 451 28.18 12.93 9.65
C ARG A 451 28.86 13.01 8.29
N ALA A 452 29.96 12.29 8.11
CA ALA A 452 30.74 12.37 6.87
C ALA A 452 30.07 11.64 5.70
N SER A 453 29.16 10.69 5.97
CA SER A 453 28.55 9.84 4.94
C SER A 453 27.27 10.39 4.33
N GLN A 454 26.71 11.47 4.88
CA GLN A 454 25.47 12.06 4.39
C GLN A 454 25.69 13.39 3.69
N GLY A 455 24.72 13.81 2.89
CA GLY A 455 24.65 15.13 2.28
C GLY A 455 23.22 15.53 2.01
N TRP A 456 23.01 16.83 1.80
CA TRP A 456 21.73 17.38 1.38
C TRP A 456 21.92 18.65 0.55
N CYS A 457 20.91 18.98 -0.23
CA CYS A 457 20.84 20.24 -0.98
C CYS A 457 19.42 20.81 -0.94
N PRO A 458 19.26 22.15 -0.93
CA PRO A 458 17.94 22.76 -1.03
C PRO A 458 17.31 22.48 -2.39
N THR A 459 15.99 22.43 -2.42
CA THR A 459 15.23 22.29 -3.67
C THR A 459 15.12 23.65 -4.37
N VAL A 460 15.96 23.85 -5.40
CA VAL A 460 16.04 25.09 -6.17
C VAL A 460 15.81 24.78 -7.65
N LEU A 461 14.87 25.50 -8.26
CA LEU A 461 14.61 25.46 -9.69
C LEU A 461 15.52 26.45 -10.41
N ASP A 462 16.22 25.96 -11.42
CA ASP A 462 16.95 26.74 -12.42
C ASP A 462 15.95 27.58 -13.24
N THR A 463 15.52 28.70 -12.66
CA THR A 463 14.44 29.53 -13.23
C THR A 463 15.00 30.49 -14.27
N ASN A 464 16.26 30.87 -14.12
CA ASN A 464 16.96 31.71 -15.09
C ASN A 464 17.50 30.90 -16.30
N GLY A 465 17.57 29.56 -16.19
CA GLY A 465 17.91 28.64 -17.27
C GLY A 465 19.41 28.56 -17.58
N ASP A 466 20.27 28.94 -16.64
CA ASP A 466 21.72 28.98 -16.85
C ASP A 466 22.45 27.66 -16.51
N GLY A 467 21.71 26.67 -16.00
CA GLY A 467 22.22 25.35 -15.63
C GLY A 467 22.99 25.32 -14.31
N LYS A 468 22.96 26.39 -13.51
CA LYS A 468 23.70 26.50 -12.25
C LYS A 468 22.83 27.08 -11.14
N ILE A 469 22.87 26.42 -9.99
CA ILE A 469 22.21 26.97 -8.79
C ILE A 469 22.99 28.19 -8.27
N THR A 470 22.43 29.38 -8.42
CA THR A 470 23.04 30.67 -8.05
C THR A 470 22.28 31.37 -6.92
N ARG A 471 23.04 32.00 -6.01
CA ARG A 471 22.51 32.87 -4.96
C ARG A 471 22.80 34.35 -5.27
N PRO A 472 21.94 35.29 -4.85
CA PRO A 472 20.66 35.04 -4.17
C PRO A 472 19.59 34.51 -5.15
N TRP A 473 18.77 33.57 -4.68
CA TRP A 473 17.59 33.06 -5.39
C TRP A 473 16.30 33.70 -4.84
N ASN A 474 15.20 33.54 -5.56
CA ASN A 474 13.85 33.83 -5.08
C ASN A 474 13.49 32.89 -3.93
N GLU A 475 13.10 33.47 -2.79
CA GLU A 475 12.64 32.71 -1.63
C GLU A 475 11.13 32.40 -1.75
N PRO A 476 10.64 31.27 -1.20
CA PRO A 476 9.22 30.92 -1.23
C PRO A 476 8.36 32.03 -0.62
N GLY A 477 7.30 32.43 -1.35
CA GLY A 477 6.38 33.49 -0.92
C GLY A 477 6.82 34.91 -1.29
N ALA A 478 8.03 35.10 -1.81
CA ALA A 478 8.45 36.39 -2.38
C ALA A 478 8.03 36.52 -3.86
N PRO A 479 7.94 37.75 -4.40
CA PRO A 479 7.82 37.96 -5.83
C PRO A 479 8.97 37.27 -6.59
N VAL A 480 8.64 36.58 -7.69
CA VAL A 480 9.62 35.87 -8.51
C VAL A 480 10.33 36.87 -9.45
N ASP A 481 11.65 36.98 -9.32
CA ASP A 481 12.53 37.62 -10.29
C ASP A 481 12.99 36.57 -11.31
N PRO A 482 12.60 36.64 -12.59
CA PRO A 482 12.94 35.64 -13.59
C PRO A 482 14.45 35.56 -13.91
N ALA A 483 15.25 36.53 -13.48
CA ALA A 483 16.70 36.51 -13.63
C ALA A 483 17.42 35.70 -12.53
N LYS A 484 16.69 35.19 -11.54
CA LYS A 484 17.21 34.41 -10.41
C LYS A 484 16.57 33.05 -10.38
N ASP A 485 17.31 32.08 -9.85
CA ASP A 485 16.74 30.79 -9.46
C ASP A 485 15.63 30.92 -8.44
N THR A 486 14.81 29.89 -8.30
CA THR A 486 13.67 29.89 -7.39
C THR A 486 13.72 28.71 -6.44
N ARG A 487 13.86 28.99 -5.14
CA ARG A 487 13.72 27.95 -4.13
C ARG A 487 12.26 27.56 -4.02
N ILE A 488 12.00 26.26 -4.09
CA ILE A 488 10.68 25.68 -3.88
C ILE A 488 10.64 24.98 -2.52
N THR A 489 9.47 24.99 -1.89
CA THR A 489 9.21 24.22 -0.68
C THR A 489 7.97 23.38 -0.88
N SER A 490 8.08 22.09 -0.55
CA SER A 490 6.97 21.17 -0.52
C SER A 490 7.36 19.84 0.09
N PHE A 491 6.38 19.13 0.62
CA PHE A 491 6.58 17.74 0.97
C PHE A 491 6.68 16.89 -0.30
N ASN A 492 7.86 16.30 -0.48
CA ASN A 492 8.11 15.34 -1.54
C ASN A 492 7.73 13.94 -1.03
N TYR A 493 6.70 13.33 -1.62
CA TYR A 493 6.20 12.03 -1.18
C TYR A 493 7.19 10.94 -1.57
N GLY A 494 7.21 10.53 -2.84
CA GLY A 494 8.11 9.49 -3.34
C GLY A 494 9.45 10.03 -3.80
N ILE A 495 10.47 9.17 -3.86
CA ILE A 495 11.78 9.44 -4.45
C ILE A 495 12.27 8.24 -5.24
N ILE A 496 12.87 8.47 -6.40
CA ILE A 496 13.46 7.43 -7.23
C ILE A 496 14.68 7.94 -7.99
N SER A 497 15.74 7.13 -8.04
CA SER A 497 16.89 7.39 -8.90
C SER A 497 16.63 6.79 -10.28
N ASN A 498 16.88 7.57 -11.32
CA ASN A 498 16.79 7.13 -12.71
C ASN A 498 18.04 6.30 -13.04
N PRO A 499 17.90 5.00 -13.35
CA PRO A 499 19.06 4.15 -13.61
C PRO A 499 19.80 4.49 -14.92
N LYS A 500 19.22 5.33 -15.80
CA LYS A 500 19.81 5.67 -17.10
C LYS A 500 20.79 6.83 -17.03
N ASP A 501 20.47 7.86 -16.24
CA ASP A 501 21.23 9.12 -16.20
C ASP A 501 21.64 9.53 -14.77
N GLY A 502 21.21 8.79 -13.75
CA GLY A 502 21.52 9.09 -12.35
C GLY A 502 20.69 10.25 -11.76
N SER A 503 19.80 10.88 -12.54
CA SER A 503 18.90 11.93 -12.03
C SER A 503 17.96 11.38 -10.97
N VAL A 504 17.59 12.23 -10.02
CA VAL A 504 16.69 11.85 -8.92
C VAL A 504 15.35 12.52 -9.14
N TRP A 505 14.28 11.74 -9.05
CA TRP A 505 12.92 12.20 -9.27
C TRP A 505 12.14 12.12 -7.97
N ALA A 506 11.36 13.16 -7.69
CA ALA A 506 10.46 13.21 -6.55
C ALA A 506 9.04 13.58 -6.98
N GLY A 507 8.06 12.97 -6.31
CA GLY A 507 6.64 13.27 -6.52
C GLY A 507 6.13 14.29 -5.51
N LYS A 508 5.59 15.40 -5.99
CA LYS A 508 4.91 16.42 -5.18
C LYS A 508 3.39 16.28 -5.39
N PRO A 509 2.65 15.70 -4.42
CA PRO A 509 1.22 15.41 -4.61
C PRO A 509 0.35 16.67 -4.60
N GLY A 510 0.79 17.76 -3.97
CA GLY A 510 -0.01 18.97 -3.85
C GLY A 510 0.78 20.28 -3.81
N PRO A 511 0.10 21.44 -3.99
CA PRO A 511 -1.33 21.56 -4.32
C PRO A 511 -1.64 21.04 -5.73
N MET A 512 -2.89 20.61 -5.96
CA MET A 512 -3.39 20.10 -7.25
C MET A 512 -3.07 21.12 -8.38
N PRO A 513 -2.55 20.69 -9.54
CA PRO A 513 -2.41 19.30 -10.01
C PRO A 513 -1.17 18.53 -9.51
N GLY A 514 -0.42 19.05 -8.55
CA GLY A 514 0.86 18.48 -8.11
C GLY A 514 1.97 18.73 -9.14
N SER A 515 3.15 18.13 -8.93
CA SER A 515 4.24 18.17 -9.90
C SER A 515 5.24 17.02 -9.70
N LEU A 516 6.06 16.78 -10.72
CA LEU A 516 7.28 15.99 -10.60
C LEU A 516 8.48 16.93 -10.49
N ILE A 517 9.41 16.61 -9.61
CA ILE A 517 10.69 17.32 -9.48
C ILE A 517 11.76 16.39 -10.00
N ARG A 518 12.59 16.88 -10.93
CA ARG A 518 13.80 16.22 -11.40
C ARG A 518 14.99 16.98 -10.85
N MET A 519 15.92 16.27 -10.22
CA MET A 519 17.14 16.81 -9.64
C MET A 519 18.36 16.13 -10.28
N GLU A 520 19.37 16.93 -10.59
CA GLU A 520 20.72 16.49 -10.91
C GLU A 520 21.67 17.12 -9.90
N LEU A 521 22.62 16.34 -9.37
CA LEU A 521 23.66 16.90 -8.53
C LEU A 521 24.64 17.70 -9.40
N GLY A 522 24.80 18.98 -9.09
CA GLY A 522 25.90 19.78 -9.63
C GLY A 522 27.25 19.37 -9.05
N THR A 523 28.34 19.86 -9.64
CA THR A 523 29.73 19.56 -9.21
C THR A 523 30.16 20.27 -7.92
N ASN A 524 29.24 21.01 -7.28
CA ASN A 524 29.54 21.94 -6.18
C ASN A 524 29.37 21.31 -4.79
N LEU A 525 29.03 20.01 -4.70
CA LEU A 525 28.62 19.31 -3.48
C LEU A 525 29.45 18.05 -3.21
#